data_AF-A0A2V9KSY2-F1
#
_entry.id   AF-A0A2V9KSY2-F1
#
_cell.length_a   1.000
_cell.length_b   1.000
_cell.length_c   1.000
_cell.angle_alpha   90.00
_cell.angle_beta   90.00
_cell.angle_gamma   90.00
#
_symmetry.space_group_name_H-M   'P 1'
#
loop_
_entity.id
_entity.type
_entity.pdbx_description
1 polymer ?
#
loop_
_entity_poly.entity_id
_entity_poly.type
_entity_poly.pdbx_seq_one_letter_code
_entity_poly.pdbx_strand_id
1 'polypeptide(L)' 'MGYSTYLGGGAADTGQAIALDSSGNAYVTGSTASSNFPVIAGAFQGAYAGAGSSGNAFVAKIAPGDAPGLAVTPQSVS' A
#
# COMPACT_ATOMS: atom_id res chain seq x y z
N MET A 1 3.20 18.52 -2.47
CA MET A 1 3.27 17.28 -1.68
C MET A 1 2.29 16.31 -2.30
N GLY A 2 2.78 15.25 -2.93
CA GLY A 2 1.96 14.26 -3.64
C GLY A 2 2.07 12.89 -3.00
N TYR A 3 1.15 11.98 -3.33
CA TYR A 3 1.22 10.59 -2.88
C TYR A 3 2.14 9.82 -3.81
N SER A 4 3.19 9.21 -3.26
CA SER A 4 4.01 8.23 -3.97
C SER A 4 4.66 7.29 -2.96
N THR A 5 4.35 6.01 -3.06
CA THR A 5 4.97 4.94 -2.29
C THR A 5 4.78 3.61 -3.02
N TYR A 6 5.44 2.55 -2.54
CA TYR A 6 5.25 1.18 -3.00
C TYR A 6 4.38 0.42 -2.00
N LEU A 7 3.27 -0.18 -2.48
CA LEU A 7 2.36 -1.00 -1.68
C LEU A 7 2.19 -2.36 -2.35
N GLY A 8 2.94 -3.35 -1.86
CA GLY A 8 2.96 -4.71 -2.38
C GLY A 8 4.15 -5.50 -1.82
N GLY A 9 4.20 -6.79 -2.10
CA GLY A 9 5.26 -7.71 -1.70
C GLY A 9 5.87 -8.43 -2.90
N GLY A 10 6.30 -9.68 -2.70
CA GLY A 10 7.02 -10.49 -3.69
C GLY A 10 6.14 -11.36 -4.59
N ALA A 11 4.81 -11.32 -4.42
CA ALA A 11 3.85 -12.08 -5.22
C ALA A 11 2.80 -11.15 -5.84
N ALA A 12 1.71 -11.70 -6.36
CA ALA A 12 0.66 -10.93 -7.00
C ALA A 12 -0.10 -10.07 -5.98
N ASP A 13 -0.15 -8.76 -6.22
CA ASP A 13 -0.91 -7.79 -5.45
C ASP A 13 -1.78 -6.97 -6.41
N THR A 14 -3.05 -6.78 -6.06
CA THR A 14 -4.02 -6.06 -6.90
C THR A 14 -4.72 -5.00 -6.07
N GLY A 15 -4.67 -3.76 -6.52
CA GLY A 15 -5.52 -2.69 -6.01
C GLY A 15 -6.87 -2.72 -6.71
N GLN A 16 -7.96 -2.59 -5.97
CA GLN A 16 -9.33 -2.61 -6.51
C GLN A 16 -10.07 -1.28 -6.35
N ALA A 17 -9.81 -0.51 -5.29
CA ALA A 17 -10.42 0.79 -5.10
C ALA A 17 -9.54 1.74 -4.29
N ILE A 18 -9.79 3.04 -4.46
CA ILE A 18 -9.17 4.11 -3.69
C ILE A 18 -10.21 5.17 -3.30
N ALA A 19 -10.16 5.66 -2.07
CA ALA A 19 -10.95 6.78 -1.60
C ALA A 19 -10.11 7.72 -0.72
N LEU A 20 -10.49 9.00 -0.65
CA LEU A 20 -9.86 9.99 0.22
C LEU A 20 -10.79 10.38 1.37
N ASP A 21 -10.24 10.64 2.55
CA ASP A 21 -10.94 11.37 3.60
C ASP A 21 -10.71 12.90 3.51
N SER A 22 -11.40 13.68 4.36
CA SER A 22 -11.30 15.14 4.39
C SER A 22 -9.91 15.66 4.78
N SER A 23 -9.07 14.81 5.38
CA SER A 23 -7.70 15.12 5.76
C SER A 23 -6.70 14.71 4.67
N GLY A 24 -7.17 14.19 3.54
CA GLY A 24 -6.35 13.72 2.43
C GLY A 24 -5.72 12.34 2.66
N ASN A 25 -6.11 11.57 3.69
CA ASN A 25 -5.60 10.21 3.76
C ASN A 25 -6.22 9.36 2.64
N ALA A 26 -5.38 8.64 1.91
CA ALA A 26 -5.83 7.69 0.90
C ALA A 26 -6.06 6.32 1.53
N TYR A 27 -7.22 5.74 1.26
CA TYR A 27 -7.56 4.37 1.63
C TYR A 27 -7.56 3.53 0.36
N VAL A 28 -6.63 2.59 0.26
CA VAL A 28 -6.52 1.66 -0.86
C VAL A 28 -7.00 0.30 -0.41
N THR A 29 -7.93 -0.30 -1.16
CA THR A 29 -8.39 -1.67 -0.91
C THR A 29 -7.91 -2.58 -2.01
N GLY A 30 -7.64 -3.83 -1.66
CA GLY A 30 -7.02 -4.75 -2.58
C GLY A 30 -7.05 -6.20 -2.14
N SER A 31 -6.40 -7.03 -2.93
CA SER A 31 -6.05 -8.40 -2.58
C SER A 31 -4.55 -8.60 -2.71
N THR A 32 -3.95 -9.31 -1.76
CA THR A 32 -2.54 -9.68 -1.77
C THR A 32 -2.37 -11.19 -1.73
N ALA A 33 -1.45 -11.73 -2.54
CA ALA A 33 -0.92 -13.09 -2.42
C ALA A 33 0.50 -13.10 -1.81
N SER A 34 0.99 -11.94 -1.35
CA SER A 34 2.34 -11.73 -0.87
C SER A 34 2.46 -12.07 0.62
N SER A 35 3.29 -13.06 0.96
CA SER A 35 3.58 -13.39 2.36
C SER A 35 4.34 -12.29 3.11
N ASN A 36 5.00 -11.40 2.36
CA ASN A 36 5.72 -10.22 2.82
C ASN A 36 4.99 -8.92 2.50
N PHE A 37 3.65 -8.94 2.36
CA PHE A 37 2.87 -7.73 2.16
C PHE A 37 3.10 -6.74 3.32
N PRO A 38 3.29 -5.43 3.06
CA PRO A 38 3.49 -4.44 4.10
C PRO A 38 2.32 -4.38 5.09
N VAL A 39 2.62 -4.55 6.37
CA VAL A 39 1.64 -4.45 7.48
C VAL A 39 2.21 -3.58 8.59
N ILE A 40 1.32 -2.97 9.37
CA ILE A 40 1.67 -2.22 10.58
C ILE A 40 1.47 -3.06 11.83
N ALA A 41 2.16 -2.71 12.91
CA ALA A 41 1.87 -3.27 14.22
C ALA A 41 0.41 -2.99 14.61
N GLY A 42 -0.30 -4.02 15.09
CA GLY A 42 -1.72 -3.92 15.43
C GLY A 42 -2.69 -4.09 14.25
N ALA A 43 -2.21 -4.44 13.05
CA ALA A 43 -3.08 -4.86 11.96
C ALA A 43 -3.97 -6.03 12.39
N PHE A 44 -5.26 -6.00 12.00
CA PHE A 44 -6.23 -7.05 12.34
C PHE A 44 -5.74 -8.44 11.92
N GLN A 45 -5.13 -8.51 10.73
CA GLN A 45 -4.39 -9.67 10.26
C GLN A 45 -2.97 -9.22 9.88
N GLY A 46 -2.01 -9.53 10.76
CA GLY A 46 -0.61 -9.12 10.60
C GLY A 46 0.24 -10.05 9.72
N ALA A 47 -0.33 -11.11 9.16
CA ALA A 47 0.37 -12.01 8.26
C ALA A 47 -0.58 -12.58 7.20
N TYR A 48 -0.07 -12.78 5.99
CA TYR A 48 -0.78 -13.48 4.94
C TYR A 48 -1.20 -14.88 5.42
N ALA A 49 -2.47 -15.24 5.23
CA ALA A 49 -3.00 -16.56 5.59
C ALA A 49 -3.87 -17.18 4.49
N GLY A 50 -3.79 -16.64 3.27
CA GLY A 50 -4.49 -17.19 2.12
C GLY A 50 -3.94 -18.55 1.71
N ALA A 51 -4.82 -19.43 1.22
CA ALA A 51 -4.47 -20.76 0.73
C ALA A 51 -4.85 -20.89 -0.75
N GLY A 52 -3.97 -21.51 -1.55
CA GLY A 52 -4.19 -21.72 -2.98
C GLY A 52 -4.18 -20.41 -3.77
N SER A 53 -5.15 -20.23 -4.68
CA SER A 53 -5.28 -19.05 -5.55
C SER A 53 -5.93 -17.84 -4.86
N SER A 54 -6.39 -18.00 -3.61
CA SER A 54 -7.13 -16.97 -2.89
C SER A 54 -6.17 -16.08 -2.11
N GLY A 55 -6.08 -14.81 -2.49
CA GLY A 55 -5.34 -13.79 -1.74
C GLY A 55 -6.10 -13.28 -0.51
N ASN A 56 -5.39 -12.61 0.40
CA ASN A 56 -6.00 -11.89 1.52
C ASN A 56 -6.56 -10.55 1.01
N ALA A 57 -7.75 -10.17 1.46
CA ALA A 57 -8.21 -8.79 1.32
C ALA A 57 -7.35 -7.87 2.20
N PHE A 58 -7.09 -6.65 1.73
CA PHE A 58 -6.46 -5.60 2.53
C PHE A 58 -7.21 -4.27 2.42
N VAL A 59 -7.03 -3.46 3.46
CA VAL A 59 -7.31 -2.02 3.47
C VAL A 59 -6.06 -1.33 4.01
N ALA A 60 -5.46 -0.45 3.22
CA ALA A 60 -4.28 0.30 3.59
C ALA A 60 -4.60 1.79 3.64
N LYS A 61 -4.19 2.47 4.72
CA LYS A 61 -4.24 3.92 4.84
C LYS A 61 -2.86 4.50 4.53
N ILE A 62 -2.81 5.47 3.64
CA ILE A 62 -1.60 6.21 3.28
C ILE A 62 -1.87 7.67 3.57
N ALA A 63 -1.22 8.23 4.58
CA ALA A 63 -1.28 9.65 4.87
C ALA A 63 -0.42 10.45 3.87
N PRO A 64 -0.74 11.73 3.61
CA PRO A 64 0.08 12.59 2.74
C PRO A 64 1.54 12.72 3.21
N GLY A 65 1.80 12.51 4.51
CA GLY A 65 3.13 12.53 5.13
C GLY A 65 3.85 11.17 5.16
N ASP A 66 3.19 10.08 4.76
CA ASP A 66 3.76 8.73 4.77
C ASP A 66 4.64 8.44 3.54
N ALA A 67 4.88 9.44 2.69
CA ALA A 67 5.97 9.38 1.73
C ALA A 67 7.29 9.42 2.53
N PRO A 68 8.07 8.32 2.64
CA PRO A 68 9.46 8.49 3.04
C PRO A 68 10.06 9.50 2.09
N GLY A 69 10.86 10.44 2.60
CA GLY A 69 11.44 11.57 1.88
C GLY A 69 12.34 11.18 0.71
N LEU A 70 11.77 10.56 -0.32
CA LEU A 70 12.21 10.66 -1.69
C LEU A 70 11.72 12.02 -2.16
N ALA A 71 12.43 13.06 -1.72
CA ALA A 71 12.82 14.05 -2.69
C ALA A 71 13.45 13.25 -3.85
N VAL A 72 12.64 12.95 -4.86
CA VAL A 72 13.17 12.95 -6.21
C VAL A 72 13.77 14.34 -6.34
N THR A 73 15.09 14.45 -6.13
CA THR A 73 15.85 15.45 -6.86
C THR A 73 15.37 15.27 -8.28
N PRO A 74 14.69 16.26 -8.90
CA PRO A 74 14.37 16.14 -10.31
C PRO A 74 15.72 15.88 -10.98
N GLN A 75 15.93 14.68 -11.51
CA GLN A 75 16.97 14.51 -12.50
C GLN A 75 16.50 15.44 -13.60
N SER A 76 17.21 16.55 -13.77
CA SER A 76 17.05 17.42 -14.91
C SER A 76 17.15 16.53 -16.15
N VAL A 77 16.02 16.24 -16.77
CA VAL A 77 16.00 15.82 -18.16
C VAL A 77 16.53 17.02 -18.94
N SER A 78 17.73 16.85 -19.49
CA SER A 78 18.33 17.75 -20.47
C SER A 78 17.50 17.78 -21.74
#